data_AF-A0AAT9HSU3-F1
#
_entry.id   AF-A0AAT9HSU3-F1
#
_cell.length_a   1.000
_cell.length_b   1.000
_cell.length_c   1.000
_cell.angle_alpha   90.00
_cell.angle_beta   90.00
_cell.angle_gamma   90.00
#
_symmetry.space_group_name_H-M   'P 1'
#
loop_
_entity.id
_entity.type
_entity.pdbx_description
1 polymer ?
#
loop_
_entity_poly.entity_id
_entity_poly.type
_entity_poly.pdbx_seq_one_letter_code
_entity_poly.pdbx_strand_id
1 'polypeptide(L)'
;MVSTGASASAGRATRLNLDQYIATTSAAIRTFTATPDAKVMVNLSPARPAPPFRVAMTVLAEDIRAAPVRTGIATAAQAVRAYTPGYRVTSLAVTPGRISVAVEVTASGSRLPRHAGSVDIINAAAVLLAEQAAASSR
;
A
#
# COMPACT_ATOMS: atom_id res chain seq x y z
N MET A 1 2.52 -4.07 -9.05
CA MET A 1 1.63 -3.82 -7.89
C MET A 1 0.18 -3.90 -8.34
N VAL A 2 -0.69 -4.51 -7.54
CA VAL A 2 -2.13 -4.60 -7.78
C VAL A 2 -2.84 -4.15 -6.51
N SER A 3 -3.56 -3.04 -6.56
CA SER A 3 -4.43 -2.61 -5.47
C SER A 3 -5.86 -3.12 -5.71
N THR A 4 -6.50 -3.62 -4.66
CA THR A 4 -7.90 -4.06 -4.68
C THR A 4 -8.62 -3.41 -3.52
N GLY A 5 -9.66 -2.64 -3.82
CA GLY A 5 -10.47 -1.95 -2.81
C GLY A 5 -11.96 -2.20 -3.02
N ALA A 6 -12.74 -1.96 -1.97
CA ALA A 6 -14.19 -1.94 -2.09
C ALA A 6 -14.64 -0.79 -2.99
N SER A 7 -15.58 -1.06 -3.90
CA SER A 7 -16.20 -0.03 -4.74
C SER A 7 -16.85 1.09 -3.92
N ALA A 8 -17.34 0.77 -2.71
CA ALA A 8 -17.92 1.72 -1.77
C ALA A 8 -16.90 2.72 -1.20
N SER A 9 -15.60 2.40 -1.20
CA SER A 9 -14.53 3.31 -0.77
C SER A 9 -13.97 4.18 -1.90
N ALA A 10 -14.30 3.86 -3.16
CA ALA A 10 -13.87 4.64 -4.32
C ALA A 10 -14.94 5.68 -4.68
N GLY A 11 -14.78 6.89 -4.15
CA GLY A 11 -15.64 8.03 -4.47
C GLY A 11 -15.51 8.51 -5.92
N ARG A 12 -16.36 9.47 -6.31
CA ARG A 12 -16.37 10.05 -7.66
C ARG A 12 -14.99 10.57 -8.10
N ALA A 13 -14.28 11.28 -7.22
CA ALA A 13 -12.96 11.82 -7.52
C ALA A 13 -11.95 10.70 -7.84
N THR A 14 -11.91 9.61 -7.07
CA THR A 14 -11.03 8.46 -7.35
C THR A 14 -11.33 7.85 -8.71
N ARG A 15 -12.62 7.70 -9.05
CA ARG A 15 -13.06 7.09 -10.32
C ARG A 15 -12.68 7.92 -11.54
N LEU A 16 -12.76 9.25 -11.42
CA LEU A 16 -12.38 10.17 -12.49
C LEU A 16 -10.85 10.26 -12.70
N ASN A 17 -10.05 9.80 -11.75
CA ASN A 17 -8.59 9.93 -11.76
C ASN A 17 -7.85 8.58 -11.75
N LEU A 18 -8.48 7.50 -12.23
CA LEU A 18 -7.86 6.16 -12.21
C LEU A 18 -6.59 6.10 -13.06
N ASP A 19 -6.59 6.72 -14.24
CA ASP A 19 -5.40 6.78 -15.10
C ASP A 19 -4.26 7.53 -14.40
N GLN A 20 -4.57 8.65 -13.74
CA GLN A 20 -3.59 9.40 -12.96
C GLN A 20 -3.07 8.60 -11.77
N TYR A 21 -3.94 7.85 -11.07
CA TYR A 21 -3.52 6.97 -9.98
C TYR A 21 -2.51 5.94 -10.49
N ILE A 22 -2.78 5.29 -11.62
CA ILE A 22 -1.89 4.27 -12.21
C ILE A 22 -0.56 4.89 -12.61
N ALA A 23 -0.59 6.01 -13.36
CA ALA A 23 0.60 6.69 -13.84
C ALA A 23 1.47 7.23 -12.69
N THR A 24 0.85 7.90 -11.72
CA THR A 24 1.54 8.50 -10.56
C THR A 24 2.13 7.42 -9.66
N THR A 25 1.39 6.34 -9.39
CA THR A 25 1.89 5.24 -8.56
C THR A 25 3.03 4.51 -9.25
N SER A 26 2.94 4.28 -10.57
CA SER A 26 4.03 3.65 -11.34
C SER A 26 5.28 4.53 -11.36
N ALA A 27 5.13 5.84 -11.57
CA ALA A 27 6.23 6.79 -11.49
C ALA A 27 6.87 6.81 -10.10
N ALA A 28 6.06 6.93 -9.04
CA ALA A 28 6.55 6.93 -7.66
C ALA A 28 7.32 5.66 -7.31
N ILE A 29 6.83 4.47 -7.70
CA ILE A 29 7.57 3.22 -7.49
C ILE A 29 8.95 3.31 -8.14
N ARG A 30 9.02 3.67 -9.43
CA ARG A 30 10.31 3.79 -10.14
C ARG A 30 11.24 4.80 -9.47
N THR A 31 10.72 5.96 -9.05
CA THR A 31 11.50 7.00 -8.39
C THR A 31 12.03 6.56 -7.03
N PHE A 32 11.20 5.94 -6.18
CA PHE A 32 11.60 5.60 -4.81
C PHE A 32 12.39 4.28 -4.69
N THR A 33 12.26 3.37 -5.65
CA THR A 33 12.94 2.06 -5.60
C THR A 33 14.06 1.92 -6.64
N ALA A 34 14.26 2.91 -7.51
CA ALA A 34 15.16 2.86 -8.66
C ALA A 34 14.91 1.64 -9.59
N THR A 35 13.71 1.04 -9.52
CA THR A 35 13.33 -0.05 -10.42
C THR A 35 13.07 0.53 -11.81
N PRO A 36 13.62 -0.05 -12.90
CA PRO A 36 13.46 0.50 -14.24
C PRO A 36 12.01 0.48 -14.71
N ASP A 37 11.28 -0.61 -14.41
CA ASP A 37 9.91 -0.83 -14.84
C ASP A 37 8.96 -1.12 -13.68
N ALA A 38 7.79 -0.48 -13.70
CA ALA A 38 6.75 -0.69 -12.71
C ALA A 38 5.36 -0.74 -13.35
N LYS A 39 4.70 -1.90 -13.26
CA LYS A 39 3.29 -2.06 -13.64
C LYS A 39 2.38 -1.90 -12.42
N VAL A 40 1.39 -1.02 -12.54
CA VAL A 40 0.36 -0.78 -11.52
C VAL A 40 -1.00 -1.15 -12.10
N MET A 41 -1.81 -1.85 -11.31
CA MET A 41 -3.19 -2.20 -11.63
C MET A 41 -4.10 -1.87 -10.44
N VAL A 42 -5.33 -1.49 -10.73
CA VAL A 42 -6.37 -1.19 -9.73
C VAL A 42 -7.58 -2.06 -10.01
N ASN A 43 -8.09 -2.70 -8.97
CA ASN A 43 -9.34 -3.44 -9.00
C ASN A 43 -10.32 -2.86 -7.98
N LEU A 44 -11.56 -2.65 -8.40
CA LEU A 44 -12.65 -2.20 -7.53
C LEU A 44 -13.69 -3.30 -7.44
N SER A 45 -13.90 -3.84 -6.23
CA SER A 45 -14.82 -4.94 -6.01
C SER A 45 -16.16 -4.45 -5.45
N PRO A 46 -17.30 -4.77 -6.07
CA PRO A 46 -18.64 -4.46 -5.54
C PRO A 46 -19.16 -5.52 -4.54
N ALA A 47 -18.30 -6.44 -4.07
CA ALA A 47 -18.69 -7.54 -3.19
C ALA A 47 -19.37 -7.08 -1.89
N ARG A 48 -20.26 -7.93 -1.36
CA ARG A 48 -20.95 -7.75 -0.08
C ARG A 48 -20.73 -9.01 0.78
N PRO A 49 -20.13 -8.90 1.99
CA PRO A 49 -19.63 -7.67 2.62
C PRO A 49 -18.47 -7.03 1.85
N ALA A 50 -18.30 -5.71 2.01
CA ALA A 50 -17.26 -4.95 1.32
C ALA A 50 -15.87 -5.48 1.72
N PRO A 51 -14.99 -5.80 0.74
CA PRO A 51 -13.70 -6.39 1.05
C PRO A 51 -12.74 -5.35 1.64
N PRO A 52 -11.79 -5.76 2.50
CA PRO A 52 -10.74 -4.86 2.98
C PRO A 52 -9.85 -4.38 1.84
N PHE A 53 -9.17 -3.26 2.04
CA PHE A 53 -8.19 -2.77 1.06
C PHE A 53 -6.95 -3.66 1.07
N ARG A 54 -6.62 -4.23 -0.08
CA ARG A 54 -5.50 -5.16 -0.26
C ARG A 54 -4.57 -4.68 -1.35
N VAL A 55 -3.28 -4.85 -1.15
CA VAL A 55 -2.26 -4.63 -2.17
C VAL A 55 -1.42 -5.90 -2.32
N ALA A 56 -1.34 -6.42 -3.53
CA ALA A 56 -0.40 -7.47 -3.90
C ALA A 56 0.75 -6.87 -4.71
N MET A 57 1.98 -7.18 -4.32
CA MET A 57 3.20 -6.73 -4.98
C MET A 57 4.03 -7.94 -5.37
N THR A 58 4.52 -7.91 -6.60
CA THR A 58 5.48 -8.87 -7.11
C THR A 58 6.68 -8.08 -7.60
N VAL A 59 7.86 -8.48 -7.13
CA VAL A 59 9.15 -7.91 -7.51
C VAL A 59 9.94 -9.01 -8.18
N LEU A 60 10.50 -8.71 -9.35
CA LEU A 60 11.45 -9.57 -10.04
C LEU A 60 12.84 -9.04 -9.74
N ALA A 61 13.72 -9.90 -9.23
CA ALA A 61 15.08 -9.54 -8.87
C ALA A 61 15.97 -10.79 -8.88
N GLU A 62 17.24 -10.60 -9.20
CA GLU A 62 18.27 -11.64 -9.13
C GLU A 62 18.90 -11.68 -7.74
N ASP A 63 19.61 -12.76 -7.42
CA ASP A 63 20.37 -12.95 -6.17
C ASP A 63 19.58 -12.69 -4.86
N ILE A 64 18.27 -12.99 -4.88
CA ILE A 64 17.40 -12.75 -3.74
C ILE A 64 17.74 -13.69 -2.59
N ARG A 65 18.12 -13.11 -1.45
CA ARG A 65 18.26 -13.84 -0.18
C ARG A 65 17.00 -13.69 0.67
N ALA A 66 16.38 -14.82 1.01
CA ALA A 66 15.10 -14.83 1.73
C ALA A 66 15.15 -14.17 3.11
N ALA A 67 16.20 -14.43 3.91
CA ALA A 67 16.28 -13.91 5.27
C ALA A 67 16.33 -12.35 5.32
N PRO A 68 17.24 -11.67 4.59
CA PRO A 68 17.23 -10.20 4.54
C PRO A 68 15.92 -9.60 4.05
N VAL A 69 15.29 -10.20 3.03
CA VAL A 69 14.00 -9.72 2.52
C VAL A 69 12.91 -9.82 3.58
N ARG A 70 12.84 -10.95 4.30
CA ARG A 70 11.87 -11.12 5.39
C ARG A 70 12.07 -10.11 6.50
N THR A 71 13.32 -9.87 6.91
CA THR A 71 13.66 -8.86 7.92
C THR A 71 13.27 -7.46 7.45
N GLY A 72 13.66 -7.08 6.23
CA GLY A 72 13.34 -5.76 5.67
C GLY A 72 11.84 -5.49 5.57
N ILE A 73 11.06 -6.49 5.12
CA ILE A 73 9.60 -6.38 5.06
C ILE A 73 8.99 -6.27 6.45
N ALA A 74 9.51 -7.02 7.44
CA ALA A 74 9.03 -6.93 8.82
C ALA A 74 9.27 -5.54 9.42
N THR A 75 10.48 -4.98 9.22
CA THR A 75 10.85 -3.63 9.65
C THR A 75 9.99 -2.57 8.97
N ALA A 76 9.85 -2.63 7.64
CA ALA A 76 9.00 -1.70 6.88
C ALA A 76 7.53 -1.78 7.34
N ALA A 77 7.01 -2.99 7.56
CA ALA A 77 5.65 -3.17 8.04
C ALA A 77 5.46 -2.62 9.46
N GLN A 78 6.47 -2.68 10.32
CA GLN A 78 6.42 -2.08 11.65
C GLN A 78 6.41 -0.54 11.56
N ALA A 79 7.23 0.04 10.69
CA ALA A 79 7.22 1.48 10.46
C ALA A 79 5.86 1.98 9.94
N VAL A 80 5.24 1.25 9.01
CA VAL A 80 3.89 1.58 8.52
C VAL A 80 2.84 1.44 9.62
N ARG A 81 2.91 0.38 10.44
CA ARG A 81 1.99 0.19 11.56
C ARG A 81 2.04 1.30 12.60
N ALA A 82 3.16 2.02 12.71
CA ALA A 82 3.29 3.13 13.66
C ALA A 82 2.28 4.26 13.40
N TYR A 83 1.93 4.51 12.13
CA TYR A 83 0.91 5.50 11.76
C TYR A 83 -0.38 4.88 11.23
N THR A 84 -0.37 3.62 10.78
CA THR A 84 -1.57 2.89 10.34
C THR A 84 -1.66 1.53 11.04
N PRO A 85 -2.20 1.45 12.27
CA PRO A 85 -2.23 0.23 13.07
C PRO A 85 -2.89 -0.97 12.39
N GLY A 86 -3.86 -0.73 11.50
CA GLY A 86 -4.55 -1.77 10.74
C GLY A 86 -3.78 -2.33 9.55
N TYR A 87 -2.53 -1.93 9.31
CA TYR A 87 -1.66 -2.46 8.27
C TYR A 87 -1.09 -3.84 8.63
N ARG A 88 -1.32 -4.84 7.78
CA ARG A 88 -0.86 -6.21 7.99
C ARG A 88 -0.27 -6.81 6.72
N VAL A 89 0.87 -7.50 6.86
CA VAL A 89 1.37 -8.41 5.83
C VAL A 89 0.60 -9.73 5.93
N THR A 90 -0.13 -10.09 4.89
CA THR A 90 -0.98 -11.30 4.85
C THR A 90 -0.30 -12.48 4.18
N SER A 91 0.64 -12.23 3.28
CA SER A 91 1.43 -13.27 2.63
C SER A 91 2.81 -12.74 2.23
N LEU A 92 3.83 -13.58 2.35
CA LEU A 92 5.19 -13.31 1.88
C LEU A 92 5.84 -14.60 1.38
N ALA A 93 6.04 -14.68 0.06
CA ALA A 93 6.79 -15.73 -0.61
C ALA A 93 8.05 -15.15 -1.24
N VAL A 94 9.18 -15.82 -1.00
CA VAL A 94 10.47 -15.48 -1.63
C VAL A 94 10.96 -16.73 -2.34
N THR A 95 11.07 -16.63 -3.66
CA THR A 95 11.53 -17.70 -4.55
C THR A 95 12.68 -17.16 -5.41
N PRO A 96 13.54 -18.02 -5.99
CA PRO A 96 14.54 -17.56 -6.95
C PRO A 96 13.89 -16.69 -8.04
N GLY A 97 14.46 -15.52 -8.29
CA GLY A 97 13.97 -14.57 -9.30
C GLY A 97 12.72 -13.75 -8.91
N ARG A 98 12.05 -14.04 -7.77
CA ARG A 98 10.75 -13.41 -7.45
C ARG A 98 10.45 -13.28 -5.96
N ILE A 99 10.01 -12.09 -5.56
CA ILE A 99 9.39 -11.80 -4.26
C ILE A 99 7.91 -11.50 -4.49
N SER A 100 7.02 -12.17 -3.76
CA SER A 100 5.59 -11.90 -3.74
C SER A 100 5.16 -11.55 -2.32
N VAL A 101 4.57 -10.38 -2.16
CA VAL A 101 4.05 -9.90 -0.87
C VAL A 101 2.62 -9.40 -1.04
N ALA A 102 1.75 -9.77 -0.11
CA ALA A 102 0.39 -9.26 -0.02
C ALA A 102 0.21 -8.57 1.33
N VAL A 103 -0.42 -7.40 1.30
CA VAL A 103 -0.72 -6.61 2.48
C VAL A 103 -2.18 -6.20 2.48
N GLU A 104 -2.73 -6.04 3.67
CA GLU A 104 -4.10 -5.61 3.89
C GLU A 104 -4.11 -4.44 4.87
N VAL A 105 -5.01 -3.49 4.63
CA VAL A 105 -5.21 -2.35 5.51
C VAL A 105 -6.67 -2.33 5.93
N THR A 106 -6.91 -2.46 7.23
CA THR A 106 -8.21 -2.20 7.84
C THR A 106 -8.20 -0.81 8.44
N ALA A 107 -9.22 -0.01 8.14
CA ALA A 107 -9.34 1.31 8.75
C ALA A 107 -9.47 1.17 10.28
N SER A 108 -8.68 1.93 11.02
CA SER A 108 -8.57 1.83 12.49
C SER A 108 -9.34 2.91 13.25
N GLY A 109 -9.72 4.00 12.57
CA GLY A 109 -10.48 5.11 13.15
C GLY A 109 -12.00 4.89 13.19
N SER A 110 -12.69 5.68 14.03
CA SER A 110 -14.17 5.65 14.17
C SER A 110 -14.92 6.32 13.01
N ARG A 111 -14.24 7.12 12.18
CA ARG A 111 -14.87 7.92 11.12
C ARG A 111 -15.01 7.18 9.79
N LEU A 112 -14.20 6.14 9.57
CA LEU A 112 -14.16 5.40 8.32
C LEU A 112 -14.67 3.97 8.54
N PRO A 113 -15.44 3.41 7.60
CA PRO A 113 -15.80 2.01 7.69
C PRO A 113 -14.55 1.14 7.55
N ARG A 114 -14.51 -0.02 8.20
CA ARG A 114 -13.33 -0.92 8.26
C ARG A 114 -12.70 -1.24 6.89
N HIS A 115 -13.51 -1.31 5.83
CA HIS A 115 -13.06 -1.61 4.47
C HIS A 115 -12.40 -0.42 3.75
N ALA A 116 -12.49 0.81 4.28
CA ALA A 116 -11.90 2.02 3.69
C ALA A 116 -10.40 2.22 4.06
N GLY A 117 -9.64 1.11 4.09
CA GLY A 117 -8.23 1.14 4.48
C GLY A 117 -7.33 1.96 3.55
N SER A 118 -7.70 2.13 2.27
CA SER A 118 -6.96 3.00 1.35
C SER A 118 -7.02 4.47 1.75
N VAL A 119 -8.15 4.92 2.29
CA VAL A 119 -8.32 6.31 2.75
C VAL A 119 -7.62 6.49 4.10
N ASP A 120 -7.74 5.51 4.99
CA ASP A 120 -7.11 5.53 6.32
C ASP A 120 -5.58 5.67 6.20
N ILE A 121 -4.93 4.84 5.38
CA ILE A 121 -3.46 4.89 5.23
C ILE A 121 -2.96 6.19 4.60
N ILE A 122 -3.69 6.76 3.63
CA ILE A 122 -3.31 8.03 3.00
C ILE A 122 -3.44 9.18 4.00
N ASN A 123 -4.55 9.24 4.73
CA ASN A 123 -4.78 10.28 5.73
C ASN A 123 -3.76 10.20 6.87
N ALA A 124 -3.50 8.99 7.38
CA ALA A 124 -2.53 8.78 8.43
C ALA A 124 -1.11 9.19 8.01
N ALA A 125 -0.69 8.85 6.78
CA ALA A 125 0.59 9.29 6.23
C ALA A 125 0.66 10.82 6.09
N ALA A 126 -0.42 11.47 5.64
CA ALA A 126 -0.47 12.93 5.51
C ALA A 126 -0.34 13.64 6.86
N VAL A 127 -1.00 13.13 7.91
CA VAL A 127 -0.88 13.65 9.28
C VAL A 127 0.55 13.49 9.80
N LEU A 128 1.15 12.30 9.65
CA LEU A 128 2.52 12.06 10.06
C LEU A 128 3.51 13.04 9.40
N LEU A 129 3.36 13.28 8.10
CA LEU A 129 4.22 14.22 7.37
C LEU A 129 4.03 15.66 7.87
N ALA A 130 2.80 16.08 8.13
CA ALA A 130 2.52 17.41 8.67
C ALA A 130 3.14 17.60 10.08
N GLU A 131 3.03 16.58 10.94
CA GLU A 131 3.63 16.59 12.28
C GLU A 131 5.16 16.65 12.22
N GLN A 132 5.79 15.88 11.33
CA GLN A 132 7.24 15.91 11.12
C GLN A 132 7.72 17.28 10.63
N ALA A 133 7.03 17.87 9.65
CA ALA A 133 7.36 19.21 9.15
C ALA A 133 7.23 20.27 10.26
N ALA A 134 6.19 20.19 11.09
CA ALA A 134 6.01 21.10 12.22
C ALA A 134 7.10 20.94 13.29
N ALA A 135 7.56 19.73 13.55
CA ALA A 135 8.64 19.46 14.49
C ALA A 135 10.01 19.95 13.98
N SER A 136 10.29 19.81 12.67
CA SER A 136 11.54 20.27 12.06
C SER A 136 11.61 21.77 11.80
N SER A 137 10.49 22.48 11.90
CA SER A 137 10.42 23.94 11.72
C SER A 137 10.62 24.73 13.03
N ARG A 138 10.93 24.03 14.13
CA ARG A 138 11.31 24.62 15.43
C ARG A 138 12.81 24.49 15.64
#